data_AF-A0A7C4MWA2-F1
#
_entry.id   AF-A0A7C4MWA2-F1
#
_cell.length_a   1.000
_cell.length_b   1.000
_cell.length_c   1.000
_cell.angle_alpha   90.00
_cell.angle_beta   90.00
_cell.angle_gamma   90.00
#
_symmetry.space_group_name_H-M   'P 1'
#
loop_
_entity.id
_entity.type
_entity.pdbx_description
1 polymer ?
#
loop_
_entity_poly.entity_id
_entity_poly.type
_entity_poly.pdbx_seq_one_letter_code
_entity_poly.pdbx_strand_id
1 'polypeptide(L)'
;TRVSVPFGVAQIGKSFRNEITPRNFTFRSREFEQMEIEFFCRPDTSPQWYAYWRDRRYRWYIDLGLAGDRLRLRDHSKDELSHYSCGTADIEYAFPFLPPGEFGELEGVAHRGDFDLRSHMEGKLVRQGDQLVLELDAEGKPRHRGSGKDLSYFDDQTKQRFIPHVIEPSAGADRAALAFLCEAYCEDEAPDENGVPQKRTVLKLHPRLAPIKAAVFPLVKKDGMPEIARDIYGELKTRMNVFYDEKGAVGRRYRRQDEAGTPYCITIDGQTLQDGTVTIRDRDSLRQWRVHRRELADELAVRIG
;
A
#
# COMPACT_ATOMS: atom_id res chain seq x y z
N THR A 1 -22.76 -0.94 18.37
CA THR A 1 -22.33 -2.14 19.12
C THR A 1 -21.14 -1.75 19.98
N ARG A 2 -21.07 -2.15 21.26
CA ARG A 2 -19.91 -1.85 22.11
C ARG A 2 -18.72 -2.68 21.63
N VAL A 3 -17.61 -2.05 21.29
CA VAL A 3 -16.42 -2.73 20.77
C VAL A 3 -15.63 -3.32 21.94
N SER A 4 -15.16 -4.56 21.81
CA SER A 4 -14.34 -5.24 22.81
C SER A 4 -12.86 -5.16 22.47
N VAL A 5 -12.00 -5.05 23.48
CA VAL A 5 -10.54 -5.14 23.31
C VAL A 5 -10.13 -6.61 23.11
N PRO A 6 -9.24 -6.93 22.16
CA PRO A 6 -8.50 -6.01 21.30
C PRO A 6 -9.29 -5.57 20.05
N PHE A 7 -9.12 -4.31 19.66
CA PHE A 7 -9.67 -3.76 18.42
C PHE A 7 -8.78 -2.65 17.87
N GLY A 8 -8.94 -2.32 16.58
CA GLY A 8 -8.22 -1.20 15.97
C GLY A 8 -9.16 -0.22 15.28
N VAL A 9 -8.71 1.03 15.18
CA VAL A 9 -9.33 2.07 14.35
C VAL A 9 -8.35 2.40 13.23
N ALA A 10 -8.78 2.25 11.98
CA ALA A 10 -7.95 2.55 10.82
C ALA A 10 -8.44 3.83 10.13
N GLN A 11 -7.51 4.67 9.70
CA GLN A 11 -7.81 5.90 8.98
C GLN A 11 -6.81 6.13 7.86
N ILE A 12 -7.29 6.66 6.74
CA ILE A 12 -6.45 7.28 5.72
C ILE A 12 -6.80 8.77 5.72
N GLY A 13 -5.79 9.62 5.80
CA GLY A 13 -6.01 11.06 5.94
C GLY A 13 -4.84 11.90 5.43
N LYS A 14 -5.15 13.16 5.13
CA LYS A 14 -4.15 14.15 4.75
C LYS A 14 -3.39 14.65 5.98
N SER A 15 -2.09 14.79 5.82
CA SER A 15 -1.18 15.35 6.80
C SER A 15 -0.38 16.49 6.18
N PHE A 16 -0.08 17.49 7.01
CA PHE A 16 0.69 18.66 6.61
C PHE A 16 1.91 18.79 7.51
N ARG A 17 3.09 18.88 6.91
CA ARG A 17 4.34 19.19 7.63
C ARG A 17 4.95 20.43 7.01
N ASN A 18 5.33 21.41 7.84
CA ASN A 18 5.98 22.64 7.38
C ASN A 18 7.46 22.38 7.05
N GLU A 19 7.69 21.50 6.08
CA GLU A 19 9.00 21.05 5.64
C GLU A 19 9.76 22.21 4.98
N ILE A 20 10.95 22.50 5.51
CA ILE A 20 11.78 23.61 5.06
C ILE A 20 12.40 23.28 3.70
N THR A 21 12.78 22.01 3.50
CA THR A 21 13.48 21.57 2.28
C THR A 21 12.77 20.39 1.62
N PRO A 22 11.68 20.63 0.86
CA PRO A 22 11.06 19.60 0.01
C PRO A 22 12.08 19.06 -1.00
N ARG A 23 12.18 17.73 -1.15
CA ARG A 23 13.16 17.06 -2.01
C ARG A 23 12.64 15.70 -2.49
N ASN A 24 13.27 15.17 -3.54
CA ASN A 24 13.09 13.79 -4.02
C ASN A 24 11.62 13.46 -4.36
N PHE A 25 10.99 14.33 -5.13
CA PHE A 25 9.62 14.15 -5.64
C PHE A 25 8.60 14.00 -4.50
N THR A 26 7.80 12.94 -4.47
CA THR A 26 6.78 12.68 -3.44
C THR A 26 7.35 12.18 -2.11
N PHE A 27 8.66 11.92 -2.01
CA PHE A 27 9.26 11.38 -0.79
C PHE A 27 9.24 12.36 0.39
N ARG A 28 9.51 13.64 0.12
CA ARG A 28 9.54 14.71 1.11
C ARG A 28 8.76 15.92 0.60
N SER A 29 7.48 15.97 0.93
CA SER A 29 6.52 17.01 0.58
C SER A 29 5.95 17.73 1.81
N ARG A 30 5.21 18.83 1.60
CA ARG A 30 4.50 19.56 2.66
C ARG A 30 3.08 19.06 2.91
N GLU A 31 2.48 18.44 1.91
CA GLU A 31 1.18 17.76 1.94
C GLU A 31 1.39 16.33 1.45
N PHE A 32 0.87 15.36 2.19
CA PHE A 32 0.95 13.94 1.91
C PHE A 32 -0.20 13.21 2.63
N GLU A 33 -0.44 11.95 2.28
CA GLU A 33 -1.44 11.11 2.92
C GLU A 33 -0.77 10.03 3.77
N GLN A 34 -1.36 9.75 4.93
CA GLN A 34 -0.95 8.68 5.82
C GLN A 34 -2.05 7.63 5.92
N MET A 35 -1.65 6.37 6.07
CA MET A 35 -2.52 5.25 6.39
C MET A 35 -2.12 4.77 7.78
N GLU A 36 -2.97 5.03 8.76
CA GLU A 36 -2.67 4.81 10.17
C GLU A 36 -3.68 3.84 10.77
N ILE A 37 -3.20 3.01 11.70
CA ILE A 37 -4.02 2.13 12.51
C ILE A 37 -3.68 2.39 13.97
N GLU A 38 -4.68 2.67 14.80
CA GLU A 38 -4.54 2.71 16.25
C GLU A 38 -5.13 1.42 16.81
N PHE A 39 -4.28 0.48 17.21
CA PHE A 39 -4.70 -0.83 17.73
C PHE A 39 -4.63 -0.87 19.25
N PHE A 40 -5.80 -0.92 19.89
CA PHE A 40 -5.98 -0.93 21.33
C PHE A 40 -5.98 -2.36 21.87
N CYS A 41 -5.07 -2.64 22.80
CA CYS A 41 -4.86 -3.96 23.40
C CYS A 41 -4.61 -3.87 24.91
N ARG A 42 -4.65 -5.03 25.60
CA ARG A 42 -4.35 -5.08 27.04
C ARG A 42 -2.84 -4.93 27.27
N PRO A 43 -2.39 -4.23 28.33
CA PRO A 43 -0.97 -4.03 28.60
C PRO A 43 -0.13 -5.30 28.69
N ASP A 44 -0.68 -6.39 29.22
CA ASP A 44 0.01 -7.67 29.38
C ASP A 44 0.22 -8.44 28.07
N THR A 45 -0.58 -8.13 27.05
CA THR A 45 -0.49 -8.76 25.71
C THR A 45 0.12 -7.85 24.65
N SER A 46 0.37 -6.57 24.97
CA SER A 46 0.81 -5.59 23.99
C SER A 46 2.15 -5.92 23.30
N PRO A 47 3.15 -6.58 23.94
CA PRO A 47 4.37 -6.98 23.23
C PRO A 47 4.11 -8.00 22.11
N GLN A 48 3.12 -8.89 22.29
CA GLN A 48 2.74 -9.88 21.27
C GLN A 48 2.04 -9.20 20.09
N TRP A 49 1.16 -8.24 20.36
CA TRP A 49 0.49 -7.46 19.33
C TRP A 49 1.46 -6.56 18.56
N TYR A 50 2.47 -6.01 19.23
CA TYR A 50 3.54 -5.26 18.59
C TYR A 50 4.29 -6.13 17.57
N ALA A 51 4.76 -7.31 17.98
CA ALA A 51 5.43 -8.25 17.09
C ALA A 51 4.51 -8.67 15.91
N TYR A 52 3.25 -8.98 16.20
CA TYR A 52 2.26 -9.32 15.18
C TYR A 52 2.12 -8.22 14.11
N TRP A 53 1.89 -6.97 14.53
CA TRP A 53 1.68 -5.88 13.58
C TRP A 53 2.94 -5.57 12.78
N ARG A 54 4.11 -5.59 13.41
CA ARG A 54 5.39 -5.40 12.75
C ARG A 54 5.58 -6.40 11.60
N ASP A 55 5.42 -7.69 11.90
CA ASP A 55 5.63 -8.76 10.93
C ASP A 55 4.51 -8.77 9.87
N ARG A 56 3.26 -8.47 10.28
CA ARG A 56 2.12 -8.42 9.37
C ARG A 56 2.25 -7.29 8.34
N ARG A 57 2.70 -6.11 8.76
CA ARG A 57 2.91 -4.95 7.89
C ARG A 57 4.11 -5.14 6.96
N TYR A 58 5.21 -5.67 7.48
CA TYR A 58 6.35 -6.04 6.64
C TYR A 58 5.95 -7.04 5.55
N ARG A 59 5.20 -8.08 5.93
CA ARG A 59 4.68 -9.06 4.97
C ARG A 59 3.73 -8.46 3.93
N TRP A 60 2.92 -7.47 4.30
CA TRP A 60 2.00 -6.81 3.38
C TRP A 60 2.74 -6.13 2.20
N TYR A 61 3.88 -5.49 2.45
CA TYR A 61 4.70 -4.92 1.36
C TYR A 61 5.33 -6.00 0.47
N ILE A 62 5.82 -7.09 1.06
CA ILE A 62 6.40 -8.23 0.32
C ILE A 62 5.35 -8.87 -0.59
N ASP A 63 4.16 -9.16 -0.05
CA ASP A 63 3.06 -9.78 -0.79
C ASP A 63 2.57 -8.89 -1.96
N LEU A 64 2.88 -7.58 -1.93
CA LEU A 64 2.54 -6.62 -2.98
C LEU A 64 3.71 -6.29 -3.92
N GLY A 65 4.83 -6.99 -3.80
CA GLY A 65 5.92 -6.96 -4.79
C GLY A 65 7.23 -6.33 -4.31
N LEU A 66 7.34 -5.80 -3.09
CA LEU A 66 8.61 -5.32 -2.52
C LEU A 66 9.41 -6.47 -1.89
N ALA A 67 9.70 -7.52 -2.66
CA ALA A 67 10.23 -8.79 -2.15
C ALA A 67 11.76 -8.96 -2.26
N GLY A 68 12.48 -7.93 -2.74
CA GLY A 68 13.94 -7.96 -2.89
C GLY A 68 14.72 -7.39 -1.70
N ASP A 69 16.04 -7.33 -1.85
CA ASP A 69 16.99 -6.83 -0.84
C ASP A 69 16.84 -5.33 -0.52
N ARG A 70 15.97 -4.63 -1.25
CA ARG A 70 15.67 -3.22 -1.07
C ARG A 70 14.67 -2.95 0.05
N LEU A 71 13.95 -3.95 0.55
CA LEU A 71 13.00 -3.79 1.65
C LEU A 71 13.56 -4.43 2.92
N ARG A 72 13.62 -3.67 4.01
CA ARG A 72 14.02 -4.19 5.33
C ARG A 72 13.07 -3.77 6.43
N LEU A 73 13.07 -4.56 7.49
CA LEU A 73 12.46 -4.24 8.76
C LEU A 73 13.59 -3.99 9.77
N ARG A 74 13.60 -2.82 10.40
CA ARG A 74 14.67 -2.39 11.32
C ARG A 74 14.08 -1.92 12.63
N ASP A 75 14.46 -2.56 13.73
CA ASP A 75 14.15 -2.07 15.06
C ASP A 75 15.00 -0.83 15.40
N HIS A 76 14.38 0.17 16.03
CA HIS A 76 15.10 1.35 16.55
C HIS A 76 16.04 0.94 17.69
N SER A 77 17.21 1.58 17.73
CA SER A 77 18.07 1.54 18.91
C SER A 77 17.45 2.35 20.06
N LYS A 78 17.93 2.15 21.29
CA LYS A 78 17.41 2.86 22.47
C LYS A 78 17.47 4.38 22.36
N ASP A 79 18.47 4.91 21.65
CA ASP A 79 18.69 6.35 21.48
C ASP A 79 17.80 6.98 20.40
N GLU A 80 17.24 6.17 19.49
CA GLU A 80 16.31 6.59 18.43
C GLU A 80 14.85 6.59 18.91
N LEU A 81 14.55 5.83 19.97
CA LEU A 81 13.19 5.73 20.50
C LEU A 81 12.69 7.09 20.99
N SER A 82 11.52 7.49 20.49
CA SER A 82 10.78 8.61 21.05
C SER A 82 10.50 8.38 22.54
N HIS A 83 10.43 9.47 23.31
CA HIS A 83 10.33 9.42 24.77
C HIS A 83 9.16 8.56 25.31
N TYR A 84 8.09 8.39 24.54
CA TYR A 84 6.91 7.59 24.88
C TYR A 84 6.91 6.16 24.32
N SER A 85 7.82 5.82 23.38
CA SER A 85 7.78 4.52 22.70
C SER A 85 8.40 3.43 23.58
N CYS A 86 7.66 2.33 23.76
CA CYS A 86 8.17 1.10 24.35
C CYS A 86 8.99 0.28 23.36
N GLY A 87 8.86 0.57 22.06
CA GLY A 87 9.55 -0.08 20.95
C GLY A 87 9.00 0.43 19.63
N THR A 88 9.88 0.73 18.69
CA THR A 88 9.52 1.16 17.33
C THR A 88 10.37 0.40 16.33
N ALA A 89 9.74 -0.01 15.23
CA ALA A 89 10.42 -0.61 14.10
C ALA A 89 9.96 0.06 12.82
N ASP A 90 10.91 0.33 11.93
CA ASP A 90 10.64 0.93 10.64
C ASP A 90 10.73 -0.12 9.54
N ILE A 91 9.75 -0.08 8.65
CA ILE A 91 9.83 -0.71 7.34
C ILE A 91 10.44 0.33 6.41
N GLU A 92 11.62 0.03 5.89
CA GLU A 92 12.41 0.97 5.11
C GLU A 92 12.72 0.39 3.73
N TYR A 93 12.85 1.28 2.74
CA TYR A 93 13.10 0.93 1.35
C TYR A 93 14.33 1.67 0.79
N ALA A 94 15.20 0.94 0.08
CA ALA A 94 16.37 1.48 -0.59
C ALA A 94 15.97 2.18 -1.90
N PHE A 95 15.55 3.44 -1.80
CA PHE A 95 15.19 4.25 -2.95
C PHE A 95 16.41 4.52 -3.86
N PRO A 96 16.24 4.59 -5.19
CA PRO A 96 17.34 4.73 -6.15
C PRO A 96 18.06 6.09 -6.09
N PHE A 97 17.46 7.10 -5.46
CA PHE A 97 18.07 8.41 -5.25
C PHE A 97 18.83 8.53 -3.92
N LEU A 98 18.78 7.50 -3.06
CA LEU A 98 19.57 7.45 -1.84
C LEU A 98 20.96 6.87 -2.12
N PRO A 99 21.98 7.21 -1.32
CA PRO A 99 23.28 6.56 -1.39
C PRO A 99 23.17 5.03 -1.25
N PRO A 100 24.06 4.25 -1.90
CA PRO A 100 24.06 2.79 -1.77
C PRO A 100 24.16 2.36 -0.30
N GLY A 101 23.23 1.49 0.13
CA GLY A 101 23.15 1.00 1.50
C GLY A 101 22.30 1.84 2.45
N GLU A 102 21.82 3.01 2.01
CA GLU A 102 20.86 3.82 2.76
C GLU A 102 19.41 3.45 2.42
N PHE A 103 18.53 3.62 3.40
CA PHE A 103 17.12 3.29 3.28
C PHE A 103 16.26 4.47 3.75
N GLY A 104 15.12 4.66 3.09
CA GLY A 104 14.11 5.63 3.48
C GLY A 104 12.90 4.93 4.11
N GLU A 105 12.39 5.50 5.19
CA GLU A 105 11.21 5.00 5.92
C GLU A 105 9.94 5.02 5.03
N LEU A 106 9.22 3.89 4.99
CA LEU A 106 7.89 3.75 4.39
C LEU A 106 6.78 3.76 5.44
N GLU A 107 6.98 3.01 6.51
CA GLU A 107 6.01 2.80 7.58
C GLU A 107 6.73 2.57 8.90
N GLY A 108 6.34 3.31 9.93
CA GLY A 108 6.76 3.06 11.31
C GLY A 108 5.70 2.23 12.02
N VAL A 109 6.13 1.19 12.73
CA VAL A 109 5.28 0.42 13.64
C VAL A 109 5.76 0.70 15.07
N ALA A 110 4.95 1.41 15.84
CA ALA A 110 5.28 1.86 17.18
C ALA A 110 4.42 1.19 18.25
N HIS A 111 5.03 0.84 19.38
CA HIS A 111 4.34 0.48 20.62
C HIS A 111 4.34 1.72 21.53
N ARG A 112 3.22 2.42 21.61
CA ARG A 112 3.11 3.70 22.32
C ARG A 112 2.69 3.55 23.79
N GLY A 113 2.42 2.32 24.22
CA GLY A 113 1.94 2.07 25.58
C GLY A 113 0.60 2.75 25.80
N ASP A 114 0.38 3.31 26.99
CA ASP A 114 -0.83 4.07 27.32
C ASP A 114 -0.67 5.59 27.16
N PHE A 115 0.46 6.04 26.59
CA PHE A 115 0.86 7.46 26.55
C PHE A 115 -0.21 8.36 25.92
N ASP A 116 -0.78 7.98 24.78
CA ASP A 116 -1.69 8.85 24.04
C ASP A 116 -3.01 9.04 24.78
N LEU A 117 -3.60 7.95 25.26
CA LEU A 117 -4.85 7.97 26.00
C LEU A 117 -4.69 8.74 27.33
N ARG A 118 -3.60 8.49 28.06
CA ARG A 118 -3.31 9.23 29.29
C ARG A 118 -3.05 10.70 29.01
N SER A 119 -2.29 11.03 27.98
CA SER A 119 -1.99 12.42 27.63
C SER A 119 -3.27 13.21 27.27
N HIS A 120 -4.19 12.59 26.53
CA HIS A 120 -5.48 13.18 26.20
C HIS A 120 -6.43 13.30 27.40
N MET A 121 -6.34 12.39 28.38
CA MET A 121 -7.18 12.39 29.58
C MET A 121 -6.65 13.35 30.66
N GLU A 122 -5.37 13.22 31.02
CA GLU A 122 -4.73 13.84 32.18
C GLU A 122 -4.06 15.17 31.82
N GLY A 123 -3.36 15.22 30.69
CA GLY A 123 -2.52 16.35 30.29
C GLY A 123 -1.14 15.91 29.80
N LYS A 124 -0.24 16.86 29.54
CA LYS A 124 1.08 16.53 28.98
C LYS A 124 1.89 15.64 29.93
N LEU A 125 2.25 14.45 29.46
CA LEU A 125 3.17 13.55 30.15
C LEU A 125 4.62 13.88 29.79
N VAL A 126 5.50 13.77 30.77
CA VAL A 126 6.95 13.92 30.63
C VAL A 126 7.65 12.69 31.19
N ARG A 127 8.80 12.36 30.62
CA ARG A 127 9.59 11.23 31.07
C ARG A 127 10.43 11.61 32.29
N GLN A 128 10.27 10.88 33.39
CA GLN A 128 11.11 10.95 34.58
C GLN A 128 11.66 9.56 34.88
N GLY A 129 12.95 9.37 34.57
CA GLY A 129 13.56 8.03 34.57
C GLY A 129 12.87 7.10 33.57
N ASP A 130 12.39 5.97 34.07
CA ASP A 130 11.69 4.94 33.28
C ASP A 130 10.17 5.10 33.26
N GLN A 131 9.63 6.20 33.81
CA GLN A 131 8.19 6.42 33.94
C GLN A 131 7.72 7.68 33.20
N LEU A 132 6.48 7.61 32.72
CA LEU A 132 5.74 8.75 32.18
C LEU A 132 4.85 9.34 33.27
N VAL A 133 5.17 10.56 33.69
CA VAL A 133 4.47 11.28 34.75
C VAL A 133 3.85 12.56 34.22
N LEU A 134 2.78 13.01 34.85
CA LEU A 134 2.10 14.23 34.47
C LEU A 134 2.97 15.46 34.77
N GLU A 135 3.12 16.37 33.80
CA GLU A 135 3.81 17.63 34.03
C GLU A 135 2.95 18.55 34.91
N LEU A 136 3.42 18.85 36.12
CA LEU A 136 2.72 19.69 37.09
C LEU A 136 3.29 21.12 37.17
N ASP A 137 2.44 22.08 37.53
CA ASP A 137 2.81 23.44 37.90
C ASP A 137 3.25 23.55 39.38
N ALA A 138 3.57 24.76 39.83
CA ALA A 138 4.03 25.01 41.21
C ALA A 138 2.95 24.68 42.26
N GLU A 139 1.68 24.68 41.86
CA GLU A 139 0.52 24.37 42.68
C GLU A 139 0.13 22.88 42.64
N GLY A 140 0.91 22.04 41.94
CA GLY A 140 0.67 20.60 41.83
C GLY A 140 -0.47 20.23 40.87
N LYS A 141 -0.88 21.14 39.99
CA LYS A 141 -1.92 20.91 38.97
C LYS A 141 -1.30 20.61 37.60
N PRO A 142 -2.01 19.96 36.67
CA PRO A 142 -1.49 19.70 35.34
C PRO A 142 -1.16 21.01 34.62
N ARG A 143 0.12 21.23 34.30
CA ARG A 143 0.60 22.44 33.61
C ARG A 143 -0.10 22.63 32.26
N HIS A 144 -0.34 21.51 31.57
CA HIS A 144 -1.12 21.43 30.35
C HIS A 144 -2.29 20.50 30.60
N ARG A 145 -3.50 21.05 30.66
CA ARG A 145 -4.69 20.31 31.05
C ARG A 145 -5.17 19.37 29.93
N GLY A 146 -5.43 18.10 30.27
CA GLY A 146 -6.13 17.15 29.40
C GLY A 146 -7.65 17.40 29.34
N SER A 147 -8.36 16.54 28.62
CA SER A 147 -9.82 16.62 28.47
C SER A 147 -10.59 16.30 29.76
N GLY A 148 -9.99 15.53 30.67
CA GLY A 148 -10.64 14.97 31.85
C GLY A 148 -11.72 13.92 31.55
N LYS A 149 -11.85 13.48 30.29
CA LYS A 149 -12.75 12.38 29.91
C LYS A 149 -12.05 11.04 30.17
N ASP A 150 -12.75 10.13 30.84
CA ASP A 150 -12.24 8.78 31.11
C ASP A 150 -12.13 7.98 29.80
N LEU A 151 -10.90 7.69 29.40
CA LEU A 151 -10.56 6.87 28.23
C LEU A 151 -10.12 5.45 28.63
N SER A 152 -10.31 5.06 29.90
CA SER A 152 -10.05 3.69 30.34
C SER A 152 -11.13 2.71 29.84
N TYR A 153 -10.73 1.46 29.68
CA TYR A 153 -11.60 0.36 29.27
C TYR A 153 -11.95 -0.51 30.49
N PHE A 154 -13.23 -0.81 30.65
CA PHE A 154 -13.71 -1.82 31.59
C PHE A 154 -14.06 -3.10 30.85
N ASP A 155 -13.35 -4.17 31.17
CA ASP A 155 -13.53 -5.51 30.62
C ASP A 155 -14.57 -6.28 31.44
N ASP A 156 -15.71 -6.57 30.81
CA ASP A 156 -16.83 -7.26 31.45
C ASP A 156 -16.52 -8.73 31.80
N GLN A 157 -15.52 -9.36 31.16
CA GLN A 157 -15.12 -10.74 31.45
C GLN A 157 -14.18 -10.81 32.65
N THR A 158 -13.11 -10.02 32.64
CA THR A 158 -12.11 -10.02 33.71
C THR A 158 -12.51 -9.13 34.91
N LYS A 159 -13.54 -8.29 34.74
CA LYS A 159 -13.98 -7.28 35.72
C LYS A 159 -12.87 -6.28 36.09
N GLN A 160 -11.92 -6.07 35.20
CA GLN A 160 -10.79 -5.15 35.39
C GLN A 160 -10.98 -3.88 34.58
N ARG A 161 -10.53 -2.77 35.15
CA ARG A 161 -10.38 -1.50 34.45
C ARG A 161 -8.90 -1.24 34.18
N PHE A 162 -8.58 -0.86 32.94
CA PHE A 162 -7.21 -0.54 32.53
C PHE A 162 -7.23 0.51 31.43
N ILE A 163 -6.09 1.16 31.20
CA ILE A 163 -5.90 2.02 30.03
C ILE A 163 -5.27 1.14 28.93
N PRO A 164 -5.93 0.98 27.77
CA PRO A 164 -5.37 0.16 26.69
C PRO A 164 -3.99 0.65 26.26
N HIS A 165 -3.12 -0.30 25.94
CA HIS A 165 -1.91 0.00 25.18
C HIS A 165 -2.24 0.16 23.69
N VAL A 166 -1.49 1.01 23.01
CA VAL A 166 -1.67 1.33 21.60
C VAL A 166 -0.49 0.83 20.79
N ILE A 167 -0.78 0.01 19.78
CA ILE A 167 0.16 -0.34 18.70
C ILE A 167 -0.25 0.44 17.46
N GLU A 168 0.67 1.22 16.92
CA GLU A 168 0.44 2.13 15.80
C GLU A 168 1.31 1.76 14.60
N PRO A 169 0.75 1.08 13.59
CA PRO A 169 1.26 1.12 12.23
C PRO A 169 0.89 2.43 11.53
N SER A 170 1.89 3.21 11.13
CA SER A 170 1.72 4.47 10.40
C SER A 170 2.54 4.47 9.11
N ALA A 171 1.86 4.29 7.98
CA ALA A 171 2.47 4.27 6.65
C ALA A 171 2.28 5.59 5.90
N GLY A 172 3.30 6.04 5.18
CA GLY A 172 3.17 7.12 4.20
C GLY A 172 2.64 6.58 2.86
N ALA A 173 1.41 6.95 2.47
CA ALA A 173 0.78 6.45 1.25
C ALA A 173 1.59 6.84 -0.01
N ASP A 174 2.02 8.10 -0.09
CA ASP A 174 2.83 8.63 -1.19
C ASP A 174 4.20 7.95 -1.30
N ARG A 175 4.85 7.68 -0.16
CA ARG A 175 6.14 6.99 -0.12
C ARG A 175 6.01 5.53 -0.55
N ALA A 176 4.97 4.85 -0.06
CA ALA A 176 4.67 3.49 -0.48
C ALA A 176 4.41 3.42 -1.99
N ALA A 177 3.59 4.33 -2.54
CA ALA A 177 3.35 4.42 -3.97
C ALA A 177 4.63 4.64 -4.78
N LEU A 178 5.51 5.54 -4.33
CA LEU A 178 6.82 5.75 -4.96
C LEU A 178 7.70 4.51 -4.90
N ALA A 179 7.73 3.80 -3.76
CA ALA A 179 8.50 2.57 -3.60
C ALA A 179 8.02 1.49 -4.58
N PHE A 180 6.71 1.26 -4.70
CA PHE A 180 6.15 0.32 -5.67
C PHE A 180 6.46 0.70 -7.12
N LEU A 181 6.48 2.00 -7.46
CA LEU A 181 6.89 2.46 -8.78
C LEU A 181 8.38 2.21 -9.05
N CYS A 182 9.25 2.51 -8.07
CA CYS A 182 10.69 2.26 -8.19
C CYS A 182 11.02 0.78 -8.29
N GLU A 183 10.29 -0.09 -7.58
CA GLU A 183 10.50 -1.54 -7.63
C GLU A 183 9.95 -2.14 -8.93
N ALA A 184 8.80 -1.64 -9.41
CA ALA A 184 8.19 -2.13 -10.64
C ALA A 184 8.93 -1.68 -11.92
N TYR A 185 9.63 -0.55 -11.89
CA TYR A 185 10.34 -0.04 -13.07
C TYR A 185 11.44 -0.99 -13.53
N CYS A 186 11.30 -1.49 -14.75
CA CYS A 186 12.25 -2.38 -15.38
C CYS A 186 12.39 -2.04 -16.86
N GLU A 187 13.59 -2.26 -17.40
CA GLU A 187 13.84 -2.27 -18.84
C GLU A 187 14.22 -3.69 -19.25
N ASP A 188 13.47 -4.26 -20.18
CA ASP A 188 13.75 -5.57 -20.77
C ASP A 188 13.50 -5.53 -22.29
N GLU A 189 13.41 -6.69 -22.94
CA GLU A 189 13.18 -6.79 -24.38
C GLU A 189 11.83 -7.44 -24.68
N ALA A 190 11.15 -6.98 -25.72
CA ALA A 190 10.04 -7.72 -26.33
C ALA A 190 10.11 -7.65 -27.85
N PRO A 191 9.62 -8.69 -28.55
CA PRO A 191 9.62 -8.72 -30.00
C PRO A 191 8.74 -7.61 -30.59
N ASP A 192 9.19 -7.05 -31.71
CA ASP A 192 8.39 -6.20 -32.56
C ASP A 192 7.47 -7.02 -33.50
N GLU A 193 6.81 -6.35 -34.43
CA GLU A 193 5.88 -6.97 -35.38
C GLU A 193 6.57 -8.00 -36.30
N ASN A 194 7.90 -7.94 -36.45
CA ASN A 194 8.72 -8.86 -37.24
C ASN A 194 9.45 -9.90 -36.37
N GLY A 195 9.19 -9.93 -35.06
CA GLY A 195 9.85 -10.84 -34.12
C GLY A 195 11.24 -10.39 -33.69
N VAL A 196 11.68 -9.18 -34.05
CA VAL A 196 12.99 -8.65 -33.66
C VAL A 196 12.91 -8.12 -32.22
N PRO A 197 13.77 -8.56 -31.30
CA PRO A 197 13.81 -8.03 -29.94
C PRO A 197 14.07 -6.52 -29.94
N GLN A 198 13.20 -5.77 -29.27
CA GLN A 198 13.38 -4.35 -29.04
C GLN A 198 13.24 -4.07 -27.54
N LYS A 199 14.06 -3.13 -27.05
CA LYS A 199 13.96 -2.64 -25.67
C LYS A 199 12.56 -2.12 -25.38
N ARG A 200 12.06 -2.40 -24.19
CA ARG A 200 10.90 -1.72 -23.60
C ARG A 200 11.16 -1.32 -22.17
N THR A 201 10.52 -0.22 -21.80
CA THR A 201 10.22 0.10 -20.42
C THR A 201 8.92 -0.59 -20.03
N VAL A 202 8.90 -1.22 -18.86
CA VAL A 202 7.74 -1.92 -18.30
C VAL A 202 7.65 -1.66 -16.81
N LEU A 203 6.44 -1.34 -16.33
CA LEU A 203 6.15 -1.31 -14.90
C LEU A 203 5.59 -2.66 -14.46
N LYS A 204 6.42 -3.48 -13.83
CA LYS A 204 6.04 -4.80 -13.28
C LYS A 204 5.26 -4.69 -11.96
N LEU A 205 4.25 -3.81 -11.92
CA LEU A 205 3.38 -3.64 -10.76
C LEU A 205 2.65 -4.94 -10.43
N HIS A 206 2.49 -5.24 -9.14
CA HIS A 206 1.60 -6.34 -8.73
C HIS A 206 0.19 -6.11 -9.33
N PRO A 207 -0.49 -7.14 -9.90
CA PRO A 207 -1.79 -6.97 -10.55
C PRO A 207 -2.83 -6.21 -9.71
N ARG A 208 -2.85 -6.44 -8.40
CA ARG A 208 -3.71 -5.71 -7.43
C ARG A 208 -3.42 -4.20 -7.33
N LEU A 209 -2.18 -3.78 -7.58
CA LEU A 209 -1.76 -2.38 -7.54
C LEU A 209 -1.84 -1.68 -8.90
N ALA A 210 -1.80 -2.44 -10.01
CA ALA A 210 -1.84 -1.86 -11.35
C ALA A 210 -3.05 -0.92 -11.53
N PRO A 211 -2.87 0.32 -12.03
CA PRO A 211 -3.97 1.28 -12.13
C PRO A 211 -5.05 0.79 -13.09
N ILE A 212 -4.64 0.11 -14.16
CA ILE A 212 -5.50 -0.56 -15.12
C ILE A 212 -5.27 -2.07 -14.97
N LYS A 213 -6.35 -2.84 -14.86
CA LYS A 213 -6.29 -4.30 -14.68
C LYS A 213 -6.24 -5.04 -16.01
N ALA A 214 -6.95 -4.53 -17.01
CA ALA A 214 -6.89 -5.06 -18.35
C ALA A 214 -7.11 -3.97 -19.40
N ALA A 215 -6.51 -4.14 -20.57
CA ALA A 215 -6.72 -3.27 -21.73
C ALA A 215 -7.30 -4.06 -22.90
N VAL A 216 -8.34 -3.53 -23.55
CA VAL A 216 -9.10 -4.23 -24.60
C VAL A 216 -8.88 -3.55 -25.95
N PHE A 217 -8.44 -4.33 -26.94
CA PHE A 217 -7.97 -3.86 -28.24
C PHE A 217 -8.61 -4.62 -29.39
N PRO A 218 -9.27 -3.97 -30.36
CA PRO A 218 -9.52 -4.59 -31.65
C PRO A 218 -8.20 -4.69 -32.45
N LEU A 219 -7.92 -5.84 -33.06
CA LEU A 219 -6.70 -6.05 -33.85
C LEU A 219 -6.65 -5.06 -35.02
N VAL A 220 -7.78 -4.91 -35.72
CA VAL A 220 -7.98 -3.91 -36.77
C VAL A 220 -9.22 -3.06 -36.49
N LYS A 221 -9.24 -1.83 -37.00
CA LYS A 221 -10.36 -0.89 -36.85
C LYS A 221 -11.43 -1.10 -37.93
N LYS A 222 -11.84 -2.35 -38.15
CA LYS A 222 -12.84 -2.76 -39.14
C LYS A 222 -13.35 -4.17 -38.81
N ASP A 223 -14.21 -4.70 -39.67
CA ASP A 223 -14.67 -6.09 -39.64
C ASP A 223 -15.40 -6.47 -38.33
N GLY A 224 -16.10 -5.53 -37.70
CA GLY A 224 -16.88 -5.78 -36.48
C GLY A 224 -16.06 -5.95 -35.18
N MET A 225 -14.73 -5.94 -35.27
CA MET A 225 -13.85 -6.12 -34.11
C MET A 225 -13.97 -4.99 -33.08
N PRO A 226 -14.06 -3.70 -33.47
CA PRO A 226 -14.25 -2.60 -32.51
C PRO A 226 -15.53 -2.72 -31.69
N GLU A 227 -16.61 -3.20 -32.29
CA GLU A 227 -17.90 -3.40 -31.62
C GLU A 227 -17.78 -4.48 -30.54
N ILE A 228 -17.23 -5.64 -30.89
CA ILE A 228 -16.99 -6.73 -29.92
C ILE A 228 -16.04 -6.27 -28.80
N ALA A 229 -14.98 -5.54 -29.14
CA ALA A 229 -14.03 -5.01 -28.18
C ALA A 229 -14.68 -4.01 -27.20
N ARG A 230 -15.61 -3.16 -27.68
CA ARG A 230 -16.39 -2.25 -26.82
C ARG A 230 -17.34 -2.99 -25.91
N ASP A 231 -17.99 -4.05 -26.40
CA ASP A 231 -18.89 -4.87 -25.58
C ASP A 231 -18.11 -5.54 -24.44
N ILE A 232 -16.97 -6.18 -24.74
CA ILE A 232 -16.09 -6.79 -23.75
C ILE A 232 -15.59 -5.76 -22.75
N TYR A 233 -15.18 -4.58 -23.23
CA TYR A 233 -14.79 -3.47 -22.37
C TYR A 233 -15.92 -3.06 -21.41
N GLY A 234 -17.15 -2.95 -21.92
CA GLY A 234 -18.33 -2.63 -21.11
C GLY A 234 -18.61 -3.66 -20.03
N GLU A 235 -18.50 -4.95 -20.36
CA GLU A 235 -18.63 -6.07 -19.42
C GLU A 235 -17.57 -6.01 -18.31
N LEU A 236 -16.29 -5.89 -18.69
CA LEU A 236 -15.18 -5.88 -17.72
C LEU A 236 -15.19 -4.63 -16.82
N LYS A 237 -15.59 -3.47 -17.35
CA LYS A 237 -15.67 -2.21 -16.60
C LYS A 237 -16.60 -2.28 -15.39
N THR A 238 -17.56 -3.20 -15.38
CA THR A 238 -18.46 -3.41 -14.24
C THR A 238 -17.78 -4.11 -13.06
N ARG A 239 -16.63 -4.76 -13.29
CA ARG A 239 -15.93 -5.58 -12.29
C ARG A 239 -14.54 -5.07 -11.93
N MET A 240 -13.87 -4.38 -12.85
CA MET A 240 -12.50 -3.92 -12.65
C MET A 240 -12.17 -2.69 -13.50
N ASN A 241 -11.11 -1.95 -13.13
CA ASN A 241 -10.68 -0.81 -13.92
C ASN A 241 -10.00 -1.29 -15.21
N VAL A 242 -10.59 -0.95 -16.36
CA VAL A 242 -10.11 -1.38 -17.68
C VAL A 242 -9.94 -0.22 -18.64
N PHE A 243 -9.13 -0.43 -19.66
CA PHE A 243 -8.83 0.55 -20.71
C PHE A 243 -9.25 0.03 -22.08
N TYR A 244 -9.68 0.92 -22.98
CA TYR A 244 -10.00 0.60 -24.37
C TYR A 244 -9.21 1.49 -25.31
N ASP A 245 -8.62 0.91 -26.36
CA ASP A 245 -8.00 1.69 -27.42
C ASP A 245 -8.02 0.98 -28.78
N GLU A 246 -8.29 1.75 -29.82
CA GLU A 246 -8.31 1.34 -31.23
C GLU A 246 -7.39 2.19 -32.11
N LYS A 247 -6.63 3.12 -31.51
CA LYS A 247 -5.76 4.05 -32.23
C LYS A 247 -4.36 3.44 -32.40
N GLY A 248 -3.95 3.32 -33.66
CA GLY A 248 -2.61 2.84 -34.02
C GLY A 248 -2.46 1.33 -34.00
N ALA A 249 -1.24 0.88 -34.28
CA ALA A 249 -0.92 -0.55 -34.36
C ALA A 249 -1.05 -1.22 -32.98
N VAL A 250 -1.41 -2.51 -32.96
CA VAL A 250 -1.59 -3.27 -31.71
C VAL A 250 -0.30 -3.32 -30.88
N GLY A 251 0.87 -3.42 -31.54
CA GLY A 251 2.17 -3.39 -30.86
C GLY A 251 2.39 -2.10 -30.06
N ARG A 252 2.04 -0.93 -30.64
CA ARG A 252 2.12 0.35 -29.92
C ARG A 252 1.16 0.44 -28.73
N ARG A 253 -0.01 -0.19 -28.84
CA ARG A 253 -0.99 -0.27 -27.74
C ARG A 253 -0.46 -1.15 -26.61
N TYR A 254 0.14 -2.30 -26.91
CA TYR A 254 0.82 -3.13 -25.91
C TYR A 254 1.95 -2.38 -25.20
N ARG A 255 2.85 -1.69 -25.94
CA ARG A 255 3.95 -0.91 -25.33
C ARG A 255 3.45 0.14 -24.34
N ARG A 256 2.39 0.87 -24.67
CA ARG A 256 1.78 1.85 -23.75
C ARG A 256 1.28 1.20 -22.46
N GLN A 257 0.70 0.00 -22.56
CA GLN A 257 0.18 -0.71 -21.40
C GLN A 257 1.28 -1.36 -20.56
N ASP A 258 2.37 -1.82 -21.20
CA ASP A 258 3.56 -2.28 -20.50
C ASP A 258 4.15 -1.14 -19.66
N GLU A 259 4.30 0.07 -20.23
CA GLU A 259 4.74 1.27 -19.51
C GLU A 259 3.78 1.71 -18.40
N ALA A 260 2.46 1.56 -18.60
CA ALA A 260 1.44 1.87 -17.58
C ALA A 260 1.31 0.77 -16.50
N GLY A 261 1.99 -0.36 -16.68
CA GLY A 261 1.98 -1.51 -15.78
C GLY A 261 0.69 -2.32 -15.78
N THR A 262 -0.11 -2.24 -16.84
CA THR A 262 -1.33 -3.04 -17.00
C THR A 262 -0.97 -4.52 -17.16
N PRO A 263 -1.45 -5.44 -16.31
CA PRO A 263 -0.98 -6.82 -16.31
C PRO A 263 -1.49 -7.62 -17.51
N TYR A 264 -2.68 -7.31 -18.04
CA TYR A 264 -3.31 -8.07 -19.12
C TYR A 264 -3.77 -7.19 -20.28
N CYS A 265 -3.40 -7.56 -21.51
CA CYS A 265 -3.98 -6.98 -22.72
C CYS A 265 -4.83 -8.03 -23.43
N ILE A 266 -6.02 -7.65 -23.87
CA ILE A 266 -7.01 -8.50 -24.51
C ILE A 266 -7.17 -8.03 -25.95
N THR A 267 -6.93 -8.92 -26.90
CA THR A 267 -6.99 -8.60 -28.32
C THR A 267 -8.10 -9.39 -29.00
N ILE A 268 -8.95 -8.64 -29.71
CA ILE A 268 -10.07 -9.14 -30.50
C ILE A 268 -9.61 -9.23 -31.95
N ASP A 269 -9.63 -10.43 -32.51
CA ASP A 269 -9.12 -10.76 -33.83
C ASP A 269 -10.18 -11.46 -34.71
N GLY A 270 -9.80 -11.81 -35.95
CA GLY A 270 -10.71 -12.49 -36.88
C GLY A 270 -11.25 -13.84 -36.38
N GLN A 271 -10.48 -14.53 -35.54
CA GLN A 271 -10.89 -15.80 -34.94
C GLN A 271 -11.97 -15.58 -33.87
N THR A 272 -11.95 -14.44 -33.17
CA THR A 272 -12.98 -14.08 -32.19
C THR A 272 -14.40 -14.12 -32.77
N LEU A 273 -14.55 -13.71 -34.04
CA LEU A 273 -15.83 -13.73 -34.76
C LEU A 273 -16.31 -15.15 -35.07
N GLN A 274 -15.40 -16.12 -35.14
CA GLN A 274 -15.68 -17.50 -35.55
C GLN A 274 -16.00 -18.39 -34.35
N ASP A 275 -15.22 -18.26 -33.26
CA ASP A 275 -15.28 -19.17 -32.12
C ASP A 275 -15.57 -18.51 -30.77
N GLY A 276 -15.75 -17.18 -30.74
CA GLY A 276 -16.06 -16.44 -29.52
C GLY A 276 -14.90 -16.37 -28.51
N THR A 277 -13.69 -16.76 -28.89
CA THR A 277 -12.51 -16.70 -28.04
C THR A 277 -11.72 -15.41 -28.25
N VAL A 278 -11.07 -14.93 -27.20
CA VAL A 278 -10.20 -13.75 -27.25
C VAL A 278 -8.78 -14.09 -26.80
N THR A 279 -7.80 -13.35 -27.31
CA THR A 279 -6.40 -13.53 -26.91
C THR A 279 -6.08 -12.65 -25.71
N ILE A 280 -5.58 -13.24 -24.63
CA ILE A 280 -4.98 -12.52 -23.50
C ILE A 280 -3.47 -12.56 -23.67
N ARG A 281 -2.81 -11.41 -23.47
CA ARG A 281 -1.37 -11.24 -23.38
C ARG A 281 -0.99 -10.83 -21.95
N ASP A 282 -0.09 -11.59 -21.34
CA ASP A 282 0.52 -11.27 -20.05
C ASP A 282 1.66 -10.26 -20.23
N ARG A 283 1.70 -9.25 -19.35
CA ARG A 283 2.70 -8.16 -19.39
C ARG A 283 4.13 -8.67 -19.18
N ASP A 284 4.33 -9.52 -18.19
CA ASP A 284 5.66 -9.88 -17.69
C ASP A 284 6.30 -10.93 -18.58
N SER A 285 5.58 -12.03 -18.82
CA SER A 285 6.07 -13.18 -19.60
C SER A 285 5.91 -13.03 -21.11
N LEU A 286 5.14 -12.03 -21.57
CA LEU A 286 4.75 -11.85 -22.98
C LEU A 286 3.91 -12.99 -23.57
N ARG A 287 3.56 -14.00 -22.75
CA ARG A 287 2.79 -15.15 -23.19
C ARG A 287 1.40 -14.72 -23.64
N GLN A 288 0.96 -15.31 -24.74
CA GLN A 288 -0.39 -15.17 -25.24
C GLN A 288 -1.14 -16.50 -25.13
N TRP A 289 -2.41 -16.44 -24.72
CA TRP A 289 -3.30 -17.59 -24.70
C TRP A 289 -4.73 -17.15 -25.01
N ARG A 290 -5.56 -18.09 -25.46
CA ARG A 290 -6.97 -17.81 -25.79
C ARG A 290 -7.87 -18.34 -24.69
N VAL A 291 -8.91 -17.57 -24.39
CA VAL A 291 -10.02 -17.99 -23.52
C VAL A 291 -11.34 -17.66 -24.19
N HIS A 292 -12.37 -18.42 -23.86
CA HIS A 292 -13.71 -18.08 -24.33
C HIS A 292 -14.18 -16.77 -23.66
N ARG A 293 -14.83 -15.88 -24.41
CA ARG A 293 -15.28 -14.56 -23.88
C ARG A 293 -16.06 -14.68 -22.57
N ARG A 294 -16.87 -15.73 -22.42
CA ARG A 294 -17.67 -15.98 -21.21
C ARG A 294 -16.84 -16.22 -19.95
N GLU A 295 -15.62 -16.72 -20.09
CA GLU A 295 -14.71 -17.05 -18.97
C GLU A 295 -13.71 -15.92 -18.69
N LEU A 296 -13.62 -14.94 -19.58
CA LEU A 296 -12.62 -13.87 -19.53
C LEU A 296 -12.61 -13.12 -18.19
N ALA A 297 -13.79 -12.72 -17.71
CA ALA A 297 -13.88 -11.92 -16.49
C ALA A 297 -13.43 -12.70 -15.24
N ASP A 298 -13.74 -14.00 -15.19
CA ASP A 298 -13.40 -14.86 -14.05
C ASP A 298 -11.92 -15.26 -14.11
N GLU A 299 -11.37 -15.55 -15.29
CA GLU A 299 -9.94 -15.77 -15.52
C GLU A 299 -9.11 -14.56 -15.05
N LEU A 300 -9.54 -13.35 -15.41
CA LEU A 300 -8.86 -12.13 -14.96
C LEU A 300 -8.97 -11.94 -13.45
N ALA A 301 -10.14 -12.19 -12.84
CA ALA A 301 -10.32 -12.05 -11.40
C ALA A 301 -9.38 -12.97 -10.61
N VAL A 302 -9.27 -14.24 -10.99
CA VAL A 302 -8.35 -15.21 -10.36
C VAL A 302 -6.90 -14.75 -10.46
N ARG A 303 -6.49 -14.24 -11.63
CA ARG A 303 -5.11 -13.81 -11.87
C ARG A 303 -4.74 -12.49 -11.18
N ILE A 304 -5.71 -11.58 -11.03
CA ILE A 304 -5.49 -10.30 -10.37
C ILE A 304 -5.38 -10.48 -8.85
N GLY A 305 -6.17 -11.39 -8.26
CA GLY A 305 -6.18 -11.70 -6.83
C GLY A 305 -7.10 -10.81 -6.01
#